data_AF-A0A6J4S9I3-F1
#
_entry.id   AF-A0A6J4S9I3-F1
#
_cell.length_a   1.000
_cell.length_b   1.000
_cell.length_c   1.000
_cell.angle_alpha   90.00
_cell.angle_beta   90.00
_cell.angle_gamma   90.00
#
_symmetry.space_group_name_H-M   'P 1'
#
loop_
_entity.id
_entity.type
_entity.pdbx_description
1 polymer ?
#
loop_
_entity_poly.entity_id
_entity_poly.type
_entity_poly.pdbx_seq_one_letter_code
_entity_poly.pdbx_strand_id
1 'polypeptide(L)'
;GRLLVLYLLYRQLTAAIGLHSTAGHAQTVRPLVAPMAIAAAEKQHGELDEPIAEKVKAYSAATDNVGLFFGEDIFFAIGSIVLIQQTLATYGYNLAPLELALWAIPSAVVAFLIHGSRLLMLDRSLAGRAR
;
A
#
# COMPACT_ATOMS: atom_id res chain seq x y z
N GLY A 1 -9.51 5.48 9.57
CA GLY A 1 -8.62 4.31 9.40
C GLY A 1 -9.16 3.25 8.45
N ARG A 2 -10.41 2.78 8.63
CA ARG A 2 -10.99 1.67 7.84
C ARG A 2 -10.97 1.88 6.31
N LEU A 3 -11.26 3.10 5.86
CA LEU A 3 -11.20 3.45 4.43
C LEU A 3 -9.79 3.25 3.84
N LEU A 4 -8.75 3.66 4.57
CA LEU A 4 -7.36 3.48 4.14
C LEU A 4 -6.94 2.00 4.14
N VAL A 5 -7.47 1.18 5.04
CA VAL A 5 -7.21 -0.28 5.02
C VAL A 5 -7.82 -0.95 3.79
N LEU A 6 -9.07 -0.58 3.44
CA LEU A 6 -9.70 -1.08 2.21
C LEU A 6 -8.93 -0.62 0.96
N TYR A 7 -8.49 0.64 0.96
CA TYR A 7 -7.68 1.18 -0.11
C TYR A 7 -6.31 0.48 -0.22
N LEU A 8 -5.65 0.18 0.91
CA LEU A 8 -4.40 -0.60 0.94
C LEU A 8 -4.59 -1.96 0.26
N LEU A 9 -5.66 -2.68 0.63
CA LEU A 9 -5.98 -3.99 0.06
C LEU A 9 -6.20 -3.89 -1.44
N TYR A 10 -7.03 -2.93 -1.85
CA TYR A 10 -7.30 -2.67 -3.26
C TYR A 10 -6.01 -2.39 -4.03
N ARG A 11 -5.18 -1.46 -3.53
CA ARG A 11 -3.94 -1.05 -4.21
C ARG A 11 -2.97 -2.21 -4.34
N GLN A 12 -2.77 -2.99 -3.28
CA GLN A 12 -1.88 -4.13 -3.28
C GLN A 12 -2.33 -5.25 -4.24
N LEU A 13 -3.64 -5.55 -4.29
CA LEU A 13 -4.17 -6.52 -5.24
C LEU A 13 -4.05 -6.06 -6.69
N THR A 14 -4.37 -4.78 -6.97
CA THR A 14 -4.22 -4.24 -8.32
C THR A 14 -2.77 -4.22 -8.79
N ALA A 15 -1.82 -3.85 -7.91
CA ALA A 15 -0.40 -3.86 -8.24
C ALA A 15 0.12 -5.28 -8.49
N ALA A 16 -0.31 -6.27 -7.70
CA ALA A 16 0.08 -7.68 -7.87
C ALA A 16 -0.32 -8.29 -9.21
N ILE A 17 -1.43 -7.84 -9.81
CA ILE A 17 -1.87 -8.30 -11.15
C ILE A 17 -1.31 -7.44 -12.29
N GLY A 18 -0.39 -6.51 -12.01
CA GLY A 18 0.29 -5.70 -13.03
C GLY A 18 -0.34 -4.33 -13.32
N LEU A 19 -1.35 -3.91 -12.55
CA LEU A 19 -1.95 -2.57 -12.68
C LEU A 19 -1.21 -1.49 -11.87
N HIS A 20 0.07 -1.72 -11.52
CA HIS A 20 0.92 -0.78 -10.78
C HIS A 20 1.10 0.56 -11.53
N SER A 21 1.05 0.55 -12.86
CA SER A 21 1.10 1.74 -13.72
C SER A 21 -0.21 2.53 -13.79
N THR A 22 -1.30 2.02 -13.19
CA THR A 22 -2.59 2.68 -13.19
C THR A 22 -2.58 3.76 -12.11
N ALA A 23 -2.31 4.99 -12.56
CA ALA A 23 -2.22 6.24 -11.79
C ALA A 23 -0.99 6.35 -10.86
N GLY A 24 -0.16 7.37 -11.12
CA GLY A 24 1.06 7.64 -10.34
C GLY A 24 0.73 8.10 -8.92
N HIS A 25 1.71 7.97 -8.00
CA HIS A 25 1.54 8.29 -6.58
C HIS A 25 0.90 9.67 -6.33
N ALA A 26 1.46 10.72 -6.94
CA ALA A 26 0.93 12.09 -6.80
C ALA A 26 -0.46 12.26 -7.44
N GLN A 27 -0.74 11.55 -8.53
CA GLN A 27 -2.00 11.62 -9.27
C GLN A 27 -3.13 10.88 -8.58
N THR A 28 -2.82 9.86 -7.78
CA THR A 28 -3.81 9.08 -7.02
C THR A 28 -4.03 9.68 -5.65
N VAL A 29 -2.95 9.95 -4.91
CA VAL A 29 -3.05 10.33 -3.50
C VAL A 29 -3.63 11.73 -3.33
N ARG A 30 -3.08 12.73 -4.02
CA ARG A 30 -3.40 14.14 -3.77
C ARG A 30 -4.84 14.51 -4.14
N PRO A 31 -5.37 14.16 -5.33
CA PRO A 31 -6.72 14.57 -5.71
C PRO A 31 -7.83 13.61 -5.24
N LEU A 32 -7.50 12.36 -4.85
CA LEU A 32 -8.51 11.34 -4.54
C LEU A 32 -8.37 10.76 -3.12
N VAL A 33 -7.28 10.06 -2.82
CA VAL A 33 -7.17 9.30 -1.56
C VAL A 33 -7.14 10.22 -0.33
N ALA A 34 -6.36 11.29 -0.39
CA ALA A 34 -6.23 12.25 0.69
C ALA A 34 -7.56 12.96 1.03
N PRO A 35 -8.28 13.58 0.07
CA PRO A 35 -9.57 14.19 0.38
C PRO A 35 -10.61 13.16 0.84
N MET A 36 -10.62 11.94 0.30
CA MET A 36 -11.50 10.87 0.78
C MET A 36 -11.19 10.47 2.24
N ALA A 37 -9.92 10.39 2.61
CA ALA A 37 -9.50 10.04 3.97
C ALA A 37 -9.83 11.15 4.97
N ILE A 38 -9.66 12.42 4.59
CA ILE A 38 -10.06 13.57 5.40
C ILE A 38 -11.58 13.56 5.60
N ALA A 39 -12.37 13.50 4.52
CA ALA A 39 -13.82 13.49 4.61
C ALA A 39 -14.36 12.31 5.44
N ALA A 40 -13.72 11.13 5.32
CA ALA A 40 -14.08 9.96 6.12
C ALA A 40 -13.72 10.14 7.61
N ALA A 41 -12.62 10.81 7.92
CA ALA A 41 -12.22 11.12 9.29
C ALA A 41 -13.12 12.20 9.90
N GLU A 42 -13.43 13.27 9.16
CA GLU A 42 -14.36 14.32 9.61
C GLU A 42 -15.76 13.80 9.89
N LYS A 43 -16.27 12.92 9.02
CA LYS A 43 -17.56 12.27 9.21
C LYS A 43 -17.64 11.42 10.50
N GLN A 44 -16.52 10.86 10.95
CA GLN A 44 -16.49 9.97 12.12
C GLN A 44 -16.13 10.68 13.41
N HIS A 45 -15.28 11.71 13.33
CA HIS A 45 -14.64 12.33 14.49
C HIS A 45 -14.91 13.83 14.61
N GLY A 46 -15.71 14.43 13.72
CA GLY A 46 -15.95 15.87 13.69
C GLY A 46 -14.84 16.63 12.96
N GLU A 47 -14.88 17.97 13.01
CA GLU A 47 -13.86 18.81 12.36
C GLU A 47 -12.46 18.48 12.88
N LEU A 48 -11.51 18.37 11.94
CA LEU A 48 -10.13 18.03 12.25
C LEU A 48 -9.30 19.30 12.35
N ASP A 49 -8.50 19.42 13.40
CA ASP A 49 -7.47 20.45 13.49
C ASP A 49 -6.39 20.23 12.39
N GLU A 50 -5.75 21.30 11.95
CA GLU A 50 -4.79 21.31 10.83
C GLU A 50 -3.67 20.25 10.99
N PRO A 51 -3.03 20.09 12.18
CA PRO A 51 -1.99 19.08 12.37
C PRO A 51 -2.52 17.64 12.22
N ILE A 52 -3.80 17.42 12.52
CA ILE A 52 -4.44 16.12 12.38
C ILE A 52 -4.76 15.87 10.90
N ALA A 53 -5.28 16.87 10.19
CA ALA A 53 -5.53 16.78 8.76
C ALA A 53 -4.23 16.46 7.98
N GLU A 54 -3.12 17.13 8.29
CA GLU A 54 -1.80 16.82 7.70
C GLU A 54 -1.33 15.40 8.02
N LYS A 55 -1.57 14.92 9.25
CA LYS A 55 -1.28 13.54 9.60
C LYS A 55 -2.11 12.55 8.77
N VAL A 56 -3.40 12.81 8.54
CA VAL A 56 -4.25 11.96 7.69
C VAL A 56 -3.77 11.96 6.23
N LYS A 57 -3.34 13.11 5.70
CA LYS A 57 -2.73 13.21 4.35
C LYS A 57 -1.44 12.39 4.26
N ALA A 58 -0.56 12.49 5.26
CA ALA A 58 0.68 11.72 5.32
C ALA A 58 0.41 10.20 5.37
N TYR A 59 -0.57 9.75 6.17
CA TYR A 59 -0.98 8.35 6.20
C TYR A 59 -1.62 7.89 4.88
N SER A 60 -2.32 8.77 4.16
CA SER A 60 -2.87 8.47 2.84
C SER A 60 -1.74 8.21 1.82
N ALA A 61 -0.72 9.07 1.80
CA ALA A 61 0.48 8.87 0.98
C ALA A 61 1.23 7.59 1.37
N ALA A 62 1.46 7.36 2.67
CA ALA A 62 2.11 6.14 3.13
C ALA A 62 1.36 4.87 2.70
N THR A 63 0.02 4.92 2.70
CA THR A 63 -0.82 3.77 2.32
C THR A 63 -0.71 3.42 0.84
N ASP A 64 -0.73 4.42 -0.05
CA ASP A 64 -0.53 4.14 -1.48
C ASP A 64 0.87 3.58 -1.75
N ASN A 65 1.92 4.15 -1.14
CA ASN A 65 3.29 3.67 -1.33
C ASN A 65 3.48 2.22 -0.85
N VAL A 66 3.02 1.90 0.36
CA VAL A 66 3.14 0.54 0.90
C VAL A 66 2.34 -0.46 0.05
N GLY A 67 1.10 -0.11 -0.31
CA GLY A 67 0.27 -0.97 -1.13
C GLY A 67 0.85 -1.22 -2.52
N LEU A 68 1.38 -0.17 -3.17
CA LEU A 68 1.98 -0.27 -4.50
C LEU A 68 3.26 -1.10 -4.45
N PHE A 69 4.21 -0.77 -3.57
CA PHE A 69 5.53 -1.40 -3.50
C PHE A 69 5.42 -2.92 -3.27
N PHE A 70 4.73 -3.33 -2.20
CA PHE A 70 4.63 -4.74 -1.86
C PHE A 70 3.67 -5.52 -2.76
N GLY A 71 2.76 -4.83 -3.47
CA GLY A 71 1.95 -5.45 -4.50
C GLY A 71 2.75 -5.68 -5.78
N GLU A 72 3.53 -4.68 -6.22
CA GLU A 72 4.39 -4.76 -7.40
C GLU A 72 5.43 -5.87 -7.28
N ASP A 73 5.98 -6.12 -6.09
CA ASP A 73 6.94 -7.22 -5.86
C ASP A 73 6.39 -8.62 -6.22
N ILE A 74 5.06 -8.80 -6.22
CA ILE A 74 4.41 -10.06 -6.62
C ILE A 74 4.27 -10.18 -8.15
N PHE A 75 4.41 -9.08 -8.89
CA PHE A 75 4.24 -9.08 -10.33
C PHE A 75 5.47 -9.65 -11.04
N PHE A 76 5.30 -10.80 -11.73
CA PHE A 76 6.42 -11.57 -12.29
C PHE A 76 7.10 -10.93 -13.51
N ALA A 77 6.46 -9.97 -14.19
CA ALA A 77 6.94 -9.39 -15.44
C ALA A 77 7.74 -8.09 -15.22
N ILE A 78 8.58 -8.07 -14.18
CA ILE A 78 9.49 -6.95 -13.86
C ILE A 78 10.93 -7.34 -14.24
N GLY A 79 11.70 -6.40 -14.78
CA GLY A 79 13.09 -6.64 -15.20
C GLY A 79 14.02 -7.15 -14.09
N SER A 80 13.74 -6.80 -12.82
CA SER A 80 14.49 -7.30 -11.66
C SER A 80 14.37 -8.81 -11.48
N ILE A 81 13.17 -9.38 -11.68
CA ILE A 81 12.95 -10.83 -11.58
C ILE A 81 13.71 -11.57 -12.68
N VAL A 82 13.73 -11.02 -13.89
CA VAL A 82 14.53 -11.57 -15.00
C VAL A 82 16.02 -11.54 -14.64
N LEU A 83 16.52 -10.44 -14.08
CA LEU A 83 17.92 -10.35 -13.65
C LEU A 83 18.27 -11.40 -12.58
N ILE A 84 17.39 -11.58 -11.58
CA ILE A 84 17.57 -12.61 -10.53
C ILE A 84 17.57 -14.00 -11.17
N GLN A 85 16.62 -14.28 -12.06
CA GLN A 85 16.52 -15.55 -12.77
C GLN A 85 17.81 -15.85 -13.56
N GLN A 86 18.28 -14.89 -14.37
CA GLN A 86 19.50 -15.06 -15.17
C GLN A 86 20.73 -15.26 -14.29
N THR A 87 20.81 -14.57 -13.15
CA THR A 87 21.89 -14.75 -12.18
C THR A 87 21.85 -16.16 -11.56
N LEU A 88 20.69 -16.62 -11.12
CA LEU A 88 20.51 -17.96 -10.52
C LEU A 88 20.76 -19.09 -11.52
N ALA A 89 20.43 -18.89 -12.79
CA ALA A 89 20.75 -19.84 -13.85
C ALA A 89 22.26 -20.10 -13.98
N THR A 90 23.13 -19.11 -13.71
CA THR A 90 24.59 -19.29 -13.70
C THR A 90 25.07 -20.25 -12.59
N TYR A 91 24.29 -20.40 -11.52
CA TYR A 91 24.54 -21.32 -10.42
C TYR A 91 23.83 -22.68 -10.59
N GLY A 92 23.18 -22.91 -11.73
CA GLY A 92 22.44 -24.15 -12.02
C GLY A 92 20.99 -24.18 -11.54
N TYR A 93 20.44 -23.05 -11.05
CA TYR A 93 19.04 -22.96 -10.64
C TYR A 93 18.16 -22.44 -11.78
N ASN A 94 17.45 -23.35 -12.45
CA ASN A 94 16.50 -23.03 -13.51
C ASN A 94 15.10 -22.82 -12.93
N LEU A 95 14.84 -21.62 -12.42
CA LEU A 95 13.54 -21.23 -11.86
C LEU A 95 12.74 -20.43 -12.89
N ALA A 96 11.43 -20.63 -12.94
CA ALA A 96 10.52 -19.75 -13.67
C ALA A 96 10.34 -18.41 -12.91
N PRO A 97 10.10 -17.28 -13.60
CA PRO A 97 9.87 -15.98 -12.95
C PRO A 97 8.71 -16.01 -11.94
N LEU A 98 7.67 -16.80 -12.23
CA LEU A 98 6.53 -16.97 -11.34
C LEU A 98 6.93 -17.62 -10.01
N GLU A 99 7.86 -18.58 -10.00
CA GLU A 99 8.33 -19.22 -8.76
C GLU A 99 9.02 -18.21 -7.84
N LEU A 100 9.79 -17.28 -8.40
CA LEU A 100 10.41 -16.19 -7.65
C LEU A 100 9.34 -15.21 -7.13
N ALA A 101 8.37 -14.85 -7.96
CA ALA A 101 7.33 -13.88 -7.63
C ALA A 101 6.40 -14.37 -6.49
N LEU A 102 6.10 -15.67 -6.42
CA LEU A 102 5.27 -16.24 -5.36
C LEU A 102 5.88 -16.04 -3.96
N TRP A 103 7.22 -15.98 -3.86
CA TRP A 103 7.91 -15.71 -2.60
C TRP A 103 7.78 -14.26 -2.09
N ALA A 104 7.27 -13.34 -2.91
CA ALA A 104 6.93 -12.00 -2.45
C ALA A 104 5.61 -11.97 -1.66
N ILE A 105 4.73 -12.96 -1.83
CA ILE A 105 3.41 -13.00 -1.18
C ILE A 105 3.50 -12.93 0.35
N PRO A 106 4.34 -13.73 1.05
CA PRO A 106 4.47 -13.63 2.50
C PRO A 106 4.87 -12.24 2.97
N SER A 107 5.83 -11.60 2.29
CA SER A 107 6.28 -10.24 2.61
C SER A 107 5.15 -9.23 2.44
N ALA A 108 4.35 -9.36 1.37
CA ALA A 108 3.22 -8.50 1.10
C ALA A 108 2.09 -8.68 2.14
N VAL A 109 1.83 -9.90 2.59
CA VAL A 109 0.88 -10.18 3.68
C VAL A 109 1.34 -9.53 4.98
N VAL A 110 2.62 -9.67 5.34
CA VAL A 110 3.19 -9.05 6.54
C VAL A 110 3.11 -7.52 6.45
N ALA A 111 3.45 -6.92 5.30
CA ALA A 111 3.33 -5.49 5.08
C ALA A 111 1.88 -5.00 5.25
N PHE A 112 0.91 -5.75 4.70
CA PHE A 112 -0.51 -5.46 4.87
C PHE A 112 -0.93 -5.47 6.34
N LEU A 113 -0.53 -6.49 7.11
CA LEU A 113 -0.87 -6.60 8.53
C LEU A 113 -0.24 -5.46 9.35
N ILE A 114 1.04 -5.18 9.13
CA ILE A 114 1.76 -4.11 9.85
C ILE A 114 1.15 -2.76 9.52
N HIS A 115 1.03 -2.39 8.25
CA HIS A 115 0.51 -1.07 7.87
C HIS A 115 -0.99 -0.95 8.15
N GLY A 116 -1.77 -2.00 7.91
CA GLY A 116 -3.18 -2.10 8.29
C GLY A 116 -3.40 -1.88 9.78
N SER A 117 -2.59 -2.50 10.64
CA SER A 117 -2.66 -2.28 12.10
C SER A 117 -2.36 -0.83 12.48
N ARG A 118 -1.35 -0.19 11.86
CA ARG A 118 -1.04 1.24 12.06
C ARG A 118 -2.21 2.15 11.66
N LEU A 119 -2.92 1.83 10.59
CA LEU A 119 -4.09 2.58 10.13
C LEU A 119 -5.29 2.44 11.09
N LEU A 120 -5.46 1.28 11.71
CA LEU A 120 -6.47 1.08 12.75
C LEU A 120 -6.10 1.80 14.05
N MET A 121 -4.81 1.82 14.43
CA MET A 121 -4.32 2.60 15.57
C MET A 121 -4.50 4.11 15.35
N LEU A 122 -4.27 4.60 14.13
CA LEU A 122 -4.57 5.99 13.77
C LEU A 122 -6.05 6.30 14.03
N ASP A 123 -6.96 5.45 13.56
CA ASP A 123 -8.41 5.61 13.76
C ASP A 123 -8.78 5.74 15.24
N ARG A 124 -8.21 4.87 16.08
CA ARG A 124 -8.42 4.89 17.54
C ARG A 124 -7.84 6.14 18.19
N SER A 125 -6.67 6.61 17.71
CA SER A 125 -6.06 7.84 18.19
C SER A 125 -6.87 9.08 17.83
N LEU A 126 -7.58 9.09 16.70
CA LEU A 126 -8.47 10.17 16.31
C LEU A 126 -9.72 10.19 17.19
N ALA A 127 -10.32 9.01 17.43
CA ALA A 127 -11.49 8.87 18.30
C ALA A 127 -11.24 9.36 19.74
N GLY A 128 -10.01 9.18 20.27
CA GLY A 128 -9.64 9.65 21.60
C GLY A 128 -9.41 11.16 21.71
N ARG A 129 -9.22 11.86 20.59
CA ARG A 129 -8.98 13.32 20.54
C ARG A 129 -10.23 14.14 20.19
N ALA A 130 -11.29 13.48 19.74
CA ALA A 130 -12.58 14.08 19.41
C ALA A 130 -13.53 14.21 20.62
N ARG A 131 -13.04 14.02 21.85
CA ARG A 131 -13.75 14.28 23.10
C ARG A 131 -13.19 15.53 23.75
#